data_AF-A0A1M5Z622-F1
#
_entry.id   AF-A0A1M5Z622-F1
#
_cell.length_a   1.000
_cell.length_b   1.000
_cell.length_c   1.000
_cell.angle_alpha   90.00
_cell.angle_beta   90.00
_cell.angle_gamma   90.00
#
_symmetry.space_group_name_H-M   'P 1'
#
loop_
_entity.id
_entity.type
_entity.pdbx_description
1 polymer ?
#
loop_
_entity_poly.entity_id
_entity_poly.type
_entity_poly.pdbx_seq_one_letter_code
_entity_poly.pdbx_strand_id
1 'polypeptide(L)'
;MRLKRAGIITKIVIFALIVYASVTLINMRAQIDAALVRQADLKQQVTEKQATNEQLQYEIDHSGDSDTIANAARNDLNLVVPGEKIFIAGK
;
A
#
# COMPACT_ATOMS: atom_id res chain seq x y z
N MET A 1 -43.15 -45.10 6.47
CA MET A 1 -43.57 -43.69 6.63
C MET A 1 -43.93 -43.14 5.25
N ARG A 2 -45.16 -42.65 5.02
CA ARG A 2 -45.56 -42.05 3.72
C ARG A 2 -45.17 -40.57 3.70
N LEU A 3 -44.25 -40.19 2.83
CA LEU A 3 -43.87 -38.78 2.62
C LEU A 3 -45.06 -38.05 1.99
N LYS A 4 -45.67 -37.12 2.74
CA LYS A 4 -46.70 -36.23 2.19
C LYS A 4 -46.03 -35.28 1.19
N ARG A 5 -46.54 -35.22 -0.03
CA ARG A 5 -46.04 -34.30 -1.06
C ARG A 5 -46.25 -32.86 -0.58
N ALA A 6 -45.17 -32.10 -0.52
CA ALA A 6 -45.24 -30.67 -0.18
C ALA A 6 -46.09 -29.92 -1.21
N GLY A 7 -46.94 -29.01 -0.73
CA GLY A 7 -47.74 -28.14 -1.57
C GLY A 7 -46.86 -27.22 -2.42
N ILE A 8 -47.40 -26.76 -3.55
CA ILE A 8 -46.70 -25.90 -4.52
C ILE A 8 -46.14 -24.64 -3.84
N ILE A 9 -46.90 -24.05 -2.92
CA ILE A 9 -46.50 -22.84 -2.16
C ILE A 9 -45.22 -23.11 -1.34
N THR A 10 -45.15 -24.23 -0.62
CA THR A 10 -43.97 -24.58 0.20
C THR A 10 -42.71 -24.71 -0.66
N LYS A 11 -42.84 -25.27 -1.87
CA LYS A 11 -41.71 -25.37 -2.81
C LYS A 11 -41.24 -24.01 -3.31
N ILE A 12 -42.17 -23.10 -3.62
CA ILE A 12 -41.85 -21.74 -4.06
C ILE A 12 -41.14 -20.97 -2.95
N VAL A 13 -41.61 -21.08 -1.70
CA VAL A 13 -40.96 -20.44 -0.54
C VAL A 13 -39.54 -20.95 -0.35
N ILE A 14 -39.33 -22.27 -0.37
CA ILE A 14 -37.99 -22.87 -0.26
C ILE A 14 -37.09 -22.38 -1.41
N PHE A 15 -37.61 -22.34 -2.63
CA PHE A 15 -36.86 -21.84 -3.78
C PHE A 15 -36.45 -20.37 -3.61
N ALA A 16 -37.36 -19.51 -3.17
CA ALA A 16 -37.06 -18.10 -2.90
C ALA A 16 -35.99 -17.93 -1.81
N LEU A 17 -36.04 -18.74 -0.74
CA LEU A 17 -35.02 -18.74 0.31
C LEU A 17 -33.64 -19.17 -0.22
N ILE A 18 -33.59 -20.19 -1.08
CA ILE A 18 -32.33 -20.64 -1.70
C ILE A 18 -31.74 -19.54 -2.59
N VAL A 19 -32.57 -18.89 -3.41
CA VAL A 19 -32.13 -17.78 -4.27
C VAL A 19 -31.57 -16.64 -3.43
N TYR A 20 -32.29 -16.22 -2.38
CA TYR A 20 -31.84 -15.16 -1.48
C TYR A 20 -30.50 -15.48 -0.81
N ALA A 21 -30.35 -16.70 -0.28
CA ALA A 21 -29.12 -17.16 0.35
C ALA A 21 -27.96 -17.18 -0.67
N SER A 22 -28.22 -17.62 -1.90
CA SER A 22 -27.22 -17.68 -2.98
C SER A 22 -26.73 -16.28 -3.36
N VAL A 23 -27.64 -15.32 -3.55
CA VAL A 23 -27.27 -13.91 -3.85
C VAL A 23 -26.47 -13.30 -2.70
N THR A 24 -26.88 -13.55 -1.46
CA THR A 24 -26.17 -13.06 -0.27
C THR A 24 -24.74 -13.61 -0.20
N LEU A 25 -24.55 -14.92 -0.45
CA LEU A 25 -23.24 -15.56 -0.48
C LEU A 25 -22.31 -15.00 -1.57
N ILE A 26 -22.84 -14.73 -2.76
CA ILE A 26 -22.06 -14.13 -3.86
C ILE A 26 -21.60 -12.71 -3.46
N ASN A 27 -22.51 -11.91 -2.90
CA ASN A 27 -22.18 -10.55 -2.45
C ASN A 27 -21.17 -10.53 -1.30
N MET A 28 -21.21 -11.52 -0.40
CA MET A 28 -20.20 -11.65 0.66
C MET A 28 -18.83 -12.03 0.10
N ARG A 29 -18.75 -12.92 -0.89
CA ARG A 29 -17.48 -13.26 -1.57
C ARG A 29 -16.86 -12.03 -2.25
N ALA A 30 -17.65 -11.24 -2.96
CA ALA A 30 -17.18 -10.01 -3.58
C ALA A 30 -16.59 -9.00 -2.56
N GLN A 31 -17.20 -8.90 -1.36
CA GLN A 31 -16.67 -8.04 -0.29
C GLN A 31 -15.36 -8.57 0.30
N ILE A 32 -15.23 -9.89 0.45
CA ILE A 32 -13.99 -10.52 0.93
C ILE A 32 -12.87 -10.27 -0.07
N ASP A 33 -13.10 -10.51 -1.36
CA ASP A 33 -12.09 -10.29 -2.40
C ASP A 33 -11.67 -8.82 -2.47
N ALA A 34 -12.64 -7.89 -2.41
CA ALA A 34 -12.35 -6.46 -2.35
C ALA A 34 -11.61 -6.03 -1.08
N ALA A 35 -11.83 -6.70 0.05
CA ALA A 35 -11.08 -6.46 1.29
C ALA A 35 -9.65 -7.00 1.19
N LEU A 36 -9.45 -8.18 0.60
CA LEU A 36 -8.13 -8.77 0.37
C LEU A 36 -7.28 -7.92 -0.58
N VAL A 37 -7.86 -7.43 -1.68
CA VAL A 37 -7.17 -6.51 -2.60
C VAL A 37 -6.75 -5.22 -1.89
N ARG A 38 -7.65 -4.61 -1.11
CA ARG A 38 -7.32 -3.42 -0.32
C ARG A 38 -6.24 -3.68 0.73
N GLN A 39 -6.26 -4.85 1.37
CA GLN A 39 -5.23 -5.23 2.34
C GLN A 39 -3.86 -5.40 1.66
N ALA A 40 -3.82 -6.02 0.49
CA ALA A 40 -2.58 -6.19 -0.28
C ALA A 40 -2.01 -4.84 -0.72
N ASP A 41 -2.85 -3.95 -1.24
CA ASP A 41 -2.47 -2.59 -1.64
C ASP A 41 -1.94 -1.77 -0.45
N LEU A 42 -2.68 -1.76 0.68
CA LEU A 42 -2.24 -1.09 1.90
C LEU A 42 -0.92 -1.66 2.44
N LYS A 43 -0.72 -2.98 2.36
CA LYS A 43 0.52 -3.61 2.79
C LYS A 43 1.69 -3.18 1.91
N GLN A 44 1.48 -3.10 0.59
CA GLN A 44 2.49 -2.58 -0.33
C GLN A 44 2.84 -1.13 0.00
N GLN A 45 1.85 -0.27 0.20
CA GLN A 45 2.07 1.13 0.58
C GLN A 45 2.84 1.26 1.90
N VAL A 46 2.55 0.42 2.89
CA VAL A 46 3.31 0.41 4.16
C VAL A 46 4.76 0.00 3.91
N THR A 47 5.02 -1.04 3.11
CA THR A 47 6.38 -1.47 2.77
C THR A 47 7.16 -0.36 2.05
N GLU A 48 6.55 0.31 1.07
CA GLU A 48 7.18 1.42 0.35
C GLU A 48 7.50 2.61 1.28
N LYS A 49 6.58 2.93 2.20
CA LYS A 49 6.81 3.99 3.20
C LYS A 49 7.86 3.60 4.22
N GLN A 50 7.91 2.33 4.63
CA GLN A 50 8.93 1.81 5.54
C GLN A 50 10.32 1.96 4.90
N ALA A 51 10.48 1.55 3.63
CA ALA A 51 11.74 1.68 2.91
C ALA A 51 12.15 3.15 2.75
N THR A 52 11.21 4.03 2.39
CA THR A 52 11.47 5.47 2.31
C THR A 52 11.89 6.04 3.66
N ASN A 53 11.21 5.65 4.74
CA ASN A 53 11.53 6.11 6.09
C ASN A 53 12.91 5.60 6.54
N GLU A 54 13.26 4.34 6.25
CA GLU A 54 14.59 3.79 6.56
C GLU A 54 15.69 4.54 5.82
N GLN A 55 15.46 4.87 4.54
CA GLN A 55 16.39 5.69 3.76
C GLN A 55 16.54 7.10 4.36
N LEU A 56 15.43 7.77 4.66
CA LEU A 56 15.45 9.10 5.26
C LEU A 56 16.12 9.08 6.63
N GLN A 57 15.89 8.04 7.44
CA GLN A 57 16.54 7.89 8.74
C GLN A 57 18.05 7.68 8.58
N TYR A 58 18.47 6.88 7.60
CA TYR A 58 19.89 6.75 7.28
C TYR A 58 20.51 8.09 6.88
N GLU A 59 19.83 8.86 6.02
CA GLU A 59 20.29 10.21 5.63
C GLU A 59 20.36 11.16 6.83
N ILE A 60 19.40 11.10 7.76
CA ILE A 60 19.42 11.88 9.00
C ILE A 60 20.59 11.45 9.89
N ASP A 61 20.78 10.16 10.10
CA ASP A 61 21.83 9.63 10.97
C ASP A 61 23.23 9.99 10.45
N HIS A 62 23.41 10.06 9.13
CA HIS A 62 24.66 10.44 8.45
C HIS A 62 24.69 11.92 8.03
N SER A 63 23.66 12.71 8.36
CA SER A 63 23.60 14.14 8.02
C SER A 63 24.65 14.98 8.76
N GLY A 64 25.13 14.47 9.90
CA GLY A 64 26.20 15.06 10.70
C GLY A 64 27.61 14.71 10.23
N ASP A 65 27.76 13.83 9.23
CA ASP A 65 29.07 13.47 8.71
C ASP A 65 29.69 14.65 7.96
N SER A 66 30.98 14.88 8.21
CA SER A 66 31.74 15.99 7.63
C SER A 66 31.64 16.05 6.11
N ASP A 67 31.51 14.90 5.45
CA ASP A 67 31.39 14.80 3.99
C ASP A 67 30.00 15.23 3.50
N THR A 68 28.94 14.88 4.23
CA THR A 68 27.55 15.29 3.93
C THR A 68 27.38 16.79 4.09
N ILE A 69 27.97 17.36 5.16
CA ILE A 69 28.00 18.80 5.42
C ILE A 69 28.81 19.53 4.35
N ALA A 70 29.98 19.01 3.95
CA ALA A 70 30.78 19.61 2.89
C ALA A 70 30.06 19.59 1.53
N ASN A 71 29.30 18.52 1.23
CA ASN A 71 28.50 18.44 0.01
C ASN A 71 27.33 19.42 0.02
N ALA A 72 26.59 19.53 1.13
CA ALA A 72 25.54 20.53 1.28
C ALA A 72 26.10 21.97 1.18
N ALA A 73 27.27 22.23 1.79
CA ALA A 73 27.91 23.54 1.71
C ALA A 73 28.37 23.89 0.29
N ARG A 74 28.89 22.92 -0.47
CA ARG A 74 29.25 23.12 -1.89
C ARG A 74 28.03 23.31 -2.79
N ASN A 75 26.98 22.52 -2.61
CA ASN A 75 25.82 22.53 -3.52
C ASN A 75 24.83 23.66 -3.22
N ASP A 76 24.52 23.91 -1.95
CA ASP A 76 23.45 24.82 -1.55
C ASP A 76 23.98 26.20 -1.16
N LEU A 77 25.20 26.27 -0.62
CA LEU A 77 25.81 27.51 -0.15
C LEU A 77 26.96 28.00 -1.05
N ASN A 78 27.33 27.22 -2.07
CA ASN A 78 28.45 27.48 -2.97
C ASN A 78 29.78 27.75 -2.22
N LEU A 79 29.93 27.14 -1.04
CA LEU A 79 31.10 27.24 -0.18
C LEU A 79 32.10 26.16 -0.55
N VAL A 80 33.38 26.52 -0.57
CA VAL A 80 34.49 25.60 -0.86
C VAL A 80 35.52 25.67 0.26
N VAL A 81 36.30 24.60 0.42
CA VAL A 81 37.33 24.60 1.45
C VAL A 81 38.48 25.54 1.07
N PRO A 82 39.11 26.22 2.05
CA PRO A 82 40.24 27.12 1.78
C PRO A 82 41.38 26.38 1.04
N GLY A 83 41.70 26.83 -0.19
CA GLY A 83 42.76 26.25 -1.02
C GLY A 83 42.28 25.29 -2.13
N GLU A 84 40.97 25.07 -2.27
CA GLU A 84 40.38 24.22 -3.32
C GLU A 84 40.41 24.92 -4.70
N LYS A 85 40.91 24.23 -5.75
CA LYS A 85 40.94 24.75 -7.13
C LYS A 85 39.63 24.41 -7.85
N ILE A 86 38.80 25.41 -8.12
CA ILE A 86 37.54 25.25 -8.86
C ILE A 86 37.78 25.46 -10.35
N PHE A 87 37.36 24.50 -11.18
CA PHE A 87 37.32 24.64 -12.64
C PHE A 87 35.88 24.90 -13.07
N ILE A 88 35.56 26.15 -13.39
CA ILE A 88 34.27 26.53 -13.96
C ILE A 88 34.38 26.38 -15.48
N ALA A 89 33.74 25.37 -16.04
CA ALA A 89 33.63 25.22 -17.48
C ALA A 89 32.68 26.30 -18.01
N GLY A 90 33.25 27.41 -18.49
CA GLY A 90 32.51 28.43 -19.23
C GLY A 90 31.96 27.82 -20.52
N LYS A 91 30.67 28.05 -20.78
CA LYS A 91 30.04 27.72 -22.06
C LYS A 91 30.38 28.78 -23.10
#